data_AF-A0A9N9XY12-F1
#
_entry.id   AF-A0A9N9XY12-F1
#
_cell.length_a   1.000
_cell.length_b   1.000
_cell.length_c   1.000
_cell.angle_alpha   90.00
_cell.angle_beta   90.00
_cell.angle_gamma   90.00
#
_symmetry.space_group_name_H-M   'P 1'
#
loop_
_entity.id
_entity.type
_entity.pdbx_description
1 polymer ?
#
loop_
_entity_poly.entity_id
_entity_poly.type
_entity_poly.pdbx_seq_one_letter_code
_entity_poly.pdbx_strand_id
1 'polypeptide(L)'
;MDQPKEAATSAPAAAAPTPVVSDGPKKELFNDPARTGFDPEMKWWMNYFRILSGGMTNEGKFHYREWRYKVHEERDCRRCEENRNWLFTHSPVVRFLSEKIGDLNGDLNKDNVMCRRCPARLTEDGQVHRQSGGFSPDHGILLCANEIRDRKHMEDTLAHEMVHAWDHLRWKVDWMGDKDLKHAACTEIRASMLSGECRWTRETFTRGQWNLTQQFQHCVRRRAIQSVMARPRCKDEEQATKVVNQVWESCFSDTRPFDEVYR
;
A
#
# COMPACT_ATOMS: atom_id res chain seq x y z
N MET A 1 50.19 50.78 -32.60
CA MET A 1 50.61 49.73 -31.65
C MET A 1 49.39 48.92 -31.31
N ASP A 2 49.52 47.61 -31.44
CA ASP A 2 48.52 46.56 -31.47
C ASP A 2 47.41 46.54 -30.40
N GLN A 3 46.36 45.81 -30.78
CA GLN A 3 45.43 44.97 -29.99
C GLN A 3 43.97 45.48 -29.85
N PRO A 4 42.98 44.57 -29.69
CA PRO A 4 42.61 43.50 -30.63
C PRO A 4 41.08 43.41 -30.87
N LYS A 5 40.67 42.59 -31.84
CA LYS A 5 39.27 42.21 -32.12
C LYS A 5 38.66 41.43 -30.95
N GLU A 6 37.53 41.89 -30.42
CA GLU A 6 36.66 41.07 -29.57
C GLU A 6 35.52 40.46 -30.39
N ALA A 7 35.34 39.16 -30.18
CA ALA A 7 34.43 38.28 -30.88
C ALA A 7 32.99 38.40 -30.33
N ALA A 8 32.02 38.35 -31.23
CA ALA A 8 30.60 38.30 -30.91
C ALA A 8 30.24 37.00 -30.17
N THR A 9 29.73 37.13 -28.95
CA THR A 9 29.05 36.05 -28.22
C THR A 9 27.54 36.20 -28.42
N SER A 10 26.96 35.29 -29.19
CA SER A 10 25.51 35.16 -29.34
C SER A 10 24.90 34.55 -28.08
N ALA A 11 23.94 35.26 -27.48
CA ALA A 11 23.11 34.72 -26.42
C ALA A 11 22.16 33.65 -27.00
N PRO A 12 21.95 32.49 -26.35
CA PRO A 12 20.97 31.52 -26.80
C PRO A 12 19.55 32.05 -26.51
N ALA A 13 18.69 31.98 -27.53
CA ALA A 13 17.29 32.36 -27.43
C ALA A 13 16.55 31.46 -26.41
N ALA A 14 15.78 32.09 -25.53
CA ALA A 14 14.92 31.40 -24.57
C ALA A 14 13.88 30.54 -25.32
N ALA A 15 13.90 29.24 -25.08
CA ALA A 15 12.89 28.31 -25.60
C ALA A 15 11.55 28.59 -24.92
N ALA A 16 10.50 28.78 -25.73
CA ALA A 16 9.13 28.94 -25.28
C ALA A 16 8.66 27.69 -24.51
N PRO A 17 7.80 27.83 -23.47
CA PRO A 17 7.30 26.70 -22.72
C PRO A 17 6.43 25.81 -23.60
N THR A 18 6.76 24.52 -23.64
CA THR A 18 5.94 23.49 -24.29
C THR A 18 4.59 23.38 -23.58
N PRO A 19 3.48 23.20 -24.32
CA PRO A 19 2.17 23.08 -23.70
C PRO A 19 2.09 21.77 -22.93
N VAL A 20 1.68 21.86 -21.67
CA VAL A 20 1.36 20.71 -20.83
C VAL A 20 0.18 19.99 -21.47
N VAL A 21 0.42 18.80 -22.01
CA VAL A 21 -0.65 17.91 -22.45
C VAL A 21 -1.39 17.44 -21.21
N SER A 22 -2.58 18.00 -20.98
CA SER A 22 -3.51 17.50 -19.98
C SER A 22 -4.11 16.18 -20.47
N ASP A 23 -3.83 15.09 -19.76
CA ASP A 23 -4.49 13.81 -19.98
C ASP A 23 -6.02 13.98 -19.94
N GLY A 24 -6.68 13.41 -20.94
CA GLY A 24 -8.14 13.41 -21.07
C GLY A 24 -8.85 12.62 -19.96
N PRO A 25 -10.19 12.58 -19.98
CA PRO A 25 -10.96 11.89 -18.95
C PRO A 25 -10.65 10.38 -18.97
N LYS A 26 -10.16 9.88 -17.82
CA LYS A 26 -9.80 8.47 -17.60
C LYS A 26 -11.00 7.57 -17.95
N LYS A 27 -10.81 6.65 -18.90
CA LYS A 27 -11.87 5.77 -19.39
C LYS A 27 -12.24 4.77 -18.28
N GLU A 28 -13.39 4.93 -17.65
CA GLU A 28 -13.89 3.93 -16.70
C GLU A 28 -14.10 2.60 -17.45
N LEU A 29 -13.33 1.57 -17.08
CA LEU A 29 -13.41 0.24 -17.69
C LEU A 29 -14.65 -0.47 -17.16
N PHE A 30 -15.70 -0.57 -17.98
CA PHE A 30 -16.92 -1.31 -17.68
C PHE A 30 -16.88 -2.73 -18.25
N ASN A 31 -17.47 -3.67 -17.52
CA ASN A 31 -17.57 -5.06 -17.99
C ASN A 31 -18.45 -5.17 -19.23
N ASP A 32 -17.93 -5.78 -20.28
CA ASP A 32 -18.67 -6.17 -21.48
C ASP A 32 -18.49 -7.69 -21.68
N PRO A 33 -19.52 -8.53 -21.43
CA PRO A 33 -19.39 -9.98 -21.49
C PRO A 33 -18.87 -10.53 -22.82
N ALA A 34 -19.19 -9.89 -23.96
CA ALA A 34 -18.73 -10.34 -25.27
C ALA A 34 -17.22 -10.14 -25.44
N ARG A 35 -16.68 -9.07 -24.85
CA ARG A 35 -15.26 -8.70 -24.89
C ARG A 35 -14.45 -9.33 -23.77
N THR A 36 -14.99 -9.40 -22.56
CA THR A 36 -14.26 -9.81 -21.35
C THR A 36 -14.42 -11.29 -21.04
N GLY A 37 -15.50 -11.93 -21.54
CA GLY A 37 -15.85 -13.30 -21.22
C GLY A 37 -16.41 -13.51 -19.82
N PHE A 38 -16.66 -12.42 -19.05
CA PHE A 38 -17.32 -12.46 -17.75
C PHE A 38 -18.77 -11.98 -17.85
N ASP A 39 -19.70 -12.83 -17.39
CA ASP A 39 -21.13 -12.53 -17.34
C ASP A 39 -21.66 -12.74 -15.91
N PRO A 40 -22.14 -11.68 -15.22
CA PRO A 40 -22.67 -11.78 -13.87
C PRO A 40 -23.99 -12.58 -13.77
N GLU A 41 -24.71 -12.79 -14.87
CA GLU A 41 -25.96 -13.57 -14.90
C GLU A 41 -25.70 -15.08 -14.97
N MET A 42 -24.51 -15.49 -15.44
CA MET A 42 -24.11 -16.89 -15.46
C MET A 42 -23.87 -17.43 -14.05
N LYS A 43 -24.15 -18.73 -13.86
CA LYS A 43 -23.79 -19.44 -12.62
C LYS A 43 -22.28 -19.31 -12.37
N TRP A 44 -21.90 -19.14 -11.10
CA TRP A 44 -20.49 -18.91 -10.72
C TRP A 44 -19.53 -19.97 -11.28
N TRP A 45 -19.94 -21.23 -11.35
CA TRP A 45 -19.11 -22.33 -11.87
C TRP A 45 -18.89 -22.24 -13.38
N MET A 46 -19.83 -21.66 -14.14
CA MET A 46 -19.67 -21.42 -15.58
C MET A 46 -18.62 -20.33 -15.82
N ASN A 47 -18.70 -19.23 -15.05
CA ASN A 47 -17.66 -18.20 -15.06
C ASN A 47 -16.30 -18.77 -14.65
N TYR A 48 -16.26 -19.63 -13.62
CA TYR A 48 -15.04 -20.29 -13.20
C TYR A 48 -14.46 -21.23 -14.28
N PHE A 49 -15.32 -22.00 -14.96
CA PHE A 49 -14.89 -22.83 -16.09
C PHE A 49 -14.29 -21.99 -17.21
N ARG A 50 -14.89 -20.83 -17.57
CA ARG A 50 -14.33 -19.90 -18.56
C ARG A 50 -12.95 -19.37 -18.16
N ILE A 51 -12.72 -19.13 -16.87
CA ILE A 51 -11.38 -18.77 -16.37
C ILE A 51 -10.38 -19.90 -16.63
N LEU A 52 -10.74 -21.14 -16.30
CA LEU A 52 -9.86 -22.30 -16.45
C LEU A 52 -9.62 -22.67 -17.91
N SER A 53 -10.63 -22.54 -18.78
CA SER A 53 -10.54 -22.84 -20.20
C SER A 53 -9.89 -21.71 -21.02
N GLY A 54 -9.42 -20.63 -20.38
CA GLY A 54 -8.83 -19.47 -21.06
C GLY A 54 -9.83 -18.57 -21.78
N GLY A 55 -11.14 -18.79 -21.60
CA GLY A 55 -12.23 -18.02 -22.23
C GLY A 55 -12.59 -16.70 -21.53
N MET A 56 -11.76 -16.22 -20.60
CA MET A 56 -11.95 -14.96 -19.88
C MET A 56 -10.67 -14.13 -19.90
N THR A 57 -10.77 -12.88 -20.33
CA THR A 57 -9.63 -11.95 -20.41
C THR A 57 -9.16 -11.53 -19.01
N ASN A 58 -8.00 -10.87 -18.91
CA ASN A 58 -7.51 -10.35 -17.63
C ASN A 58 -8.47 -9.31 -17.02
N GLU A 59 -9.08 -8.47 -17.86
CA GLU A 59 -10.14 -7.55 -17.44
C GLU A 59 -11.40 -8.29 -17.00
N GLY A 60 -11.81 -9.34 -17.71
CA GLY A 60 -12.92 -10.20 -17.27
C GLY A 60 -12.67 -10.84 -15.92
N LYS A 61 -11.45 -11.33 -15.67
CA LYS A 61 -11.04 -11.88 -14.37
C LYS A 61 -11.08 -10.80 -13.27
N PHE A 62 -10.71 -9.55 -13.60
CA PHE A 62 -10.85 -8.42 -12.69
C PHE A 62 -12.33 -8.20 -12.33
N HIS A 63 -13.21 -8.06 -13.32
CA HIS A 63 -14.64 -7.84 -13.07
C HIS A 63 -15.31 -9.01 -12.34
N TYR A 64 -14.97 -10.26 -12.68
CA TYR A 64 -15.44 -11.44 -11.97
C TYR A 64 -15.07 -11.39 -10.48
N ARG A 65 -13.82 -11.01 -10.16
CA ARG A 65 -13.37 -10.87 -8.78
C ARG A 65 -14.11 -9.76 -8.04
N GLU A 66 -14.25 -8.58 -8.64
CA GLU A 66 -14.99 -7.47 -8.03
C GLU A 66 -16.47 -7.83 -7.80
N TRP A 67 -17.08 -8.55 -8.75
CA TRP A 67 -18.43 -9.08 -8.58
C TRP A 67 -18.52 -10.07 -7.41
N ARG A 68 -17.59 -11.02 -7.30
CA ARG A 68 -17.51 -11.96 -6.16
C ARG A 68 -17.36 -11.22 -4.84
N TYR A 69 -16.57 -10.17 -4.78
CA TYR A 69 -16.40 -9.35 -3.58
C TYR A 69 -17.67 -8.61 -3.19
N LYS A 70 -18.45 -8.10 -4.15
CA LYS A 70 -19.76 -7.51 -3.88
C LYS A 70 -20.75 -8.54 -3.35
N VAL A 71 -20.84 -9.71 -3.98
CA VAL A 71 -21.75 -10.80 -3.58
C VAL A 71 -21.46 -11.32 -2.16
N HIS A 72 -20.20 -11.28 -1.73
CA HIS A 72 -19.77 -11.78 -0.42
C HIS A 72 -19.46 -10.69 0.61
N GLU A 73 -19.78 -9.43 0.31
CA GLU A 73 -19.38 -8.27 1.12
C GLU A 73 -19.82 -8.39 2.59
N GLU A 74 -21.07 -8.77 2.84
CA GLU A 74 -21.60 -8.94 4.20
C GLU A 74 -20.81 -9.99 4.99
N ARG A 75 -20.59 -11.17 4.39
CA ARG A 75 -19.83 -12.28 5.01
C ARG A 75 -18.40 -11.84 5.32
N ASP A 76 -17.76 -11.18 4.36
CA ASP A 76 -16.35 -10.79 4.46
C ASP A 76 -16.18 -9.70 5.53
N CYS A 77 -17.08 -8.71 5.58
CA CYS A 77 -17.09 -7.67 6.62
C CYS A 77 -17.36 -8.26 8.01
N ARG A 78 -18.35 -9.14 8.17
CA ARG A 78 -18.63 -9.80 9.45
C ARG A 78 -17.41 -10.56 9.97
N ARG A 79 -16.78 -11.38 9.12
CA ARG A 79 -15.54 -12.10 9.46
C ARG A 79 -14.40 -11.13 9.81
N CYS A 80 -14.31 -10.00 9.13
CA CYS A 80 -13.31 -8.97 9.41
C CYS A 80 -13.52 -8.37 10.81
N GLU A 81 -14.75 -8.02 11.16
CA GLU A 81 -15.12 -7.44 12.46
C GLU A 81 -14.92 -8.43 13.61
N GLU A 82 -15.29 -9.70 13.43
CA GLU A 82 -15.04 -10.77 14.41
C GLU A 82 -13.54 -10.92 14.69
N ASN A 83 -12.71 -10.96 13.64
CA ASN A 83 -11.26 -11.05 13.78
C ASN A 83 -10.67 -9.79 14.41
N ARG A 84 -11.09 -8.59 13.99
CA ARG A 84 -10.67 -7.31 14.57
C ARG A 84 -10.96 -7.27 16.06
N ASN A 85 -12.18 -7.61 16.47
CA ASN A 85 -12.59 -7.64 17.88
C ASN A 85 -11.76 -8.64 18.68
N TRP A 86 -11.50 -9.81 18.10
CA TRP A 86 -10.64 -10.82 18.71
C TRP A 86 -9.23 -10.30 18.91
N LEU A 87 -8.65 -9.61 17.92
CA LEU A 87 -7.29 -9.05 17.98
C LEU A 87 -7.17 -7.97 19.05
N PHE A 88 -8.11 -7.03 19.14
CA PHE A 88 -8.12 -6.04 20.23
C PHE A 88 -8.24 -6.68 21.61
N THR A 89 -8.87 -7.86 21.70
CA THR A 89 -9.04 -8.56 22.97
C THR A 89 -7.83 -9.40 23.33
N HIS A 90 -7.22 -10.10 22.37
CA HIS A 90 -6.29 -11.20 22.64
C HIS A 90 -4.91 -11.06 22.01
N SER A 91 -4.72 -10.22 20.98
CA SER A 91 -3.41 -10.05 20.37
C SER A 91 -2.52 -9.17 21.25
N PRO A 92 -1.37 -9.67 21.74
CA PRO A 92 -0.45 -8.86 22.52
C PRO A 92 0.03 -7.62 21.75
N VAL A 93 0.22 -7.77 20.44
CA VAL A 93 0.71 -6.70 19.55
C VAL A 93 -0.32 -5.58 19.43
N VAL A 94 -1.55 -5.94 19.07
CA VAL A 94 -2.61 -4.95 18.87
C VAL A 94 -2.96 -4.25 20.17
N ARG A 95 -2.99 -4.99 21.29
CA ARG A 95 -3.22 -4.41 22.62
C ARG A 95 -2.11 -3.44 23.01
N PHE A 96 -0.85 -3.85 22.84
CA PHE A 96 0.31 -3.01 23.14
C PHE A 96 0.32 -1.74 22.30
N LEU A 97 0.13 -1.84 20.98
CA LEU A 97 0.08 -0.67 20.10
C LEU A 97 -1.09 0.25 20.44
N SER A 98 -2.26 -0.30 20.77
CA SER A 98 -3.43 0.47 21.20
C SER A 98 -3.12 1.27 22.47
N GLU A 99 -2.48 0.65 23.46
CA GLU A 99 -2.00 1.33 24.68
C GLU A 99 -0.99 2.44 24.36
N LYS A 100 0.02 2.17 23.53
CA LYS A 100 1.05 3.15 23.18
C LYS A 100 0.55 4.32 22.34
N ILE A 101 -0.53 4.11 21.60
CA ILE A 101 -1.26 5.18 20.91
C ILE A 101 -2.05 6.00 21.94
N GLY A 102 -2.65 5.34 22.93
CA GLY A 102 -3.29 5.98 24.09
C GLY A 102 -2.34 6.89 24.87
N ASP A 103 -1.11 6.46 25.11
CA ASP A 103 -0.06 7.26 25.76
C ASP A 103 0.26 8.57 25.02
N LEU A 104 -0.06 8.65 23.72
CA LEU A 104 0.08 9.84 22.88
C LEU A 104 -1.23 10.62 22.70
N ASN A 105 -2.25 10.35 23.52
CA ASN A 105 -3.60 10.89 23.44
C ASN A 105 -4.35 10.50 22.15
N GLY A 106 -3.96 9.41 21.50
CA GLY A 106 -4.75 8.79 20.44
C GLY A 106 -5.81 7.85 21.01
N ASP A 107 -6.85 7.58 20.22
CA ASP A 107 -7.83 6.55 20.54
C ASP A 107 -7.93 5.57 19.38
N LEU A 108 -7.52 4.32 19.59
CA LEU A 108 -7.67 3.24 18.63
C LEU A 108 -8.21 2.00 19.33
N ASN A 109 -9.41 1.61 18.93
CA ASN A 109 -10.16 0.53 19.54
C ASN A 109 -11.02 -0.18 18.48
N LYS A 110 -11.70 -1.25 18.89
CA LYS A 110 -12.54 -2.04 18.00
C LYS A 110 -13.70 -1.24 17.37
N ASP A 111 -14.13 -0.14 17.98
CA ASP A 111 -15.30 0.62 17.56
C ASP A 111 -14.93 1.69 16.50
N ASN A 112 -13.66 2.09 16.43
CA ASN A 112 -13.18 3.09 15.45
C ASN A 112 -12.30 2.51 14.32
N VAL A 113 -11.79 1.28 14.43
CA VAL A 113 -11.16 0.58 13.29
C VAL A 113 -12.23 -0.05 12.39
N MET A 114 -12.32 0.41 11.15
CA MET A 114 -13.40 0.04 10.24
C MET A 114 -13.07 -1.17 9.37
N CYS A 115 -14.05 -2.06 9.18
CA CYS A 115 -13.99 -3.16 8.22
C CYS A 115 -14.96 -2.88 7.08
N ARG A 116 -14.46 -2.68 5.85
CA ARG A 116 -15.31 -2.46 4.66
C ARG A 116 -14.73 -3.17 3.44
N ARG A 117 -15.54 -3.33 2.39
CA ARG A 117 -15.03 -3.74 1.08
C ARG A 117 -14.24 -2.59 0.44
N CYS A 118 -13.04 -2.88 -0.03
CA CYS A 118 -12.21 -1.97 -0.81
C CYS A 118 -12.18 -2.45 -2.27
N PRO A 119 -12.74 -1.68 -3.23
CA PRO A 119 -12.61 -1.98 -4.64
C PRO A 119 -11.16 -1.93 -5.09
N ALA A 120 -10.74 -2.86 -5.95
CA ALA A 120 -9.46 -2.77 -6.62
C ALA A 120 -9.50 -1.74 -7.76
N ARG A 121 -8.36 -1.14 -8.10
CA ARG A 121 -8.22 -0.26 -9.28
C ARG A 121 -7.53 -1.02 -10.40
N LEU A 122 -8.15 -1.04 -11.58
CA LEU A 122 -7.55 -1.50 -12.83
C LEU A 122 -7.02 -0.28 -13.58
N THR A 123 -5.74 -0.32 -13.98
CA THR A 123 -5.11 0.73 -14.80
C THR A 123 -5.16 0.37 -16.28
N GLU A 124 -4.90 1.36 -17.15
CA GLU A 124 -4.99 1.19 -18.60
C GLU A 124 -3.96 0.19 -19.16
N ASP A 125 -2.81 0.06 -18.50
CA ASP A 125 -1.78 -0.95 -18.80
C ASP A 125 -2.12 -2.34 -18.23
N GLY A 126 -3.30 -2.51 -17.64
CA GLY A 126 -3.81 -3.80 -17.16
C GLY A 126 -3.33 -4.20 -15.77
N GLN A 127 -2.66 -3.32 -15.03
CA GLN A 127 -2.26 -3.59 -13.64
C GLN A 127 -3.45 -3.46 -12.69
N VAL A 128 -3.46 -4.32 -11.67
CA VAL A 128 -4.51 -4.34 -10.65
C VAL A 128 -3.92 -3.95 -9.30
N HIS A 129 -4.29 -2.76 -8.82
CA HIS A 129 -3.88 -2.26 -7.52
C HIS A 129 -4.91 -2.63 -6.46
N ARG A 130 -4.42 -3.21 -5.36
CA ARG A 130 -5.20 -3.67 -4.22
C ARG A 130 -4.50 -3.24 -2.93
N GLN A 131 -5.27 -3.12 -1.87
CA GLN A 131 -4.77 -2.78 -0.54
C GLN A 131 -5.50 -3.62 0.52
N SER A 132 -4.78 -4.05 1.56
CA SER A 132 -5.37 -4.83 2.65
C SER A 132 -5.90 -3.95 3.79
N GLY A 133 -5.44 -2.71 3.85
CA GLY A 133 -5.90 -1.69 4.78
C GLY A 133 -5.29 -0.33 4.44
N GLY A 134 -5.52 0.64 5.30
CA GLY A 134 -4.89 1.95 5.24
C GLY A 134 -5.22 2.80 6.46
N PHE A 135 -4.27 3.64 6.86
CA PHE A 135 -4.44 4.69 7.85
C PHE A 135 -4.60 6.06 7.19
N SER A 136 -5.47 6.89 7.75
CA SER A 136 -5.51 8.32 7.48
C SER A 136 -5.68 9.11 8.78
N PRO A 137 -5.05 10.28 8.91
CA PRO A 137 -5.23 11.14 10.09
C PRO A 137 -6.69 11.49 10.37
N ASP A 138 -7.47 11.75 9.32
CA ASP A 138 -8.84 12.26 9.45
C ASP A 138 -9.91 11.16 9.62
N HIS A 139 -9.61 9.92 9.21
CA HIS A 139 -10.59 8.82 9.23
C HIS A 139 -10.14 7.58 10.01
N GLY A 140 -8.92 7.56 10.55
CA GLY A 140 -8.39 6.42 11.29
C GLY A 140 -8.00 5.25 10.37
N ILE A 141 -8.19 4.02 10.86
CA ILE A 141 -7.77 2.79 10.18
C ILE A 141 -8.96 2.12 9.49
N LEU A 142 -8.77 1.80 8.20
CA LEU A 142 -9.64 0.95 7.41
C LEU A 142 -8.96 -0.39 7.12
N LEU A 143 -9.65 -1.50 7.38
CA LEU A 143 -9.28 -2.85 6.96
C LEU A 143 -10.17 -3.28 5.78
N CYS A 144 -9.53 -3.70 4.69
CA CYS A 144 -10.20 -4.12 3.46
C CYS A 144 -10.64 -5.58 3.55
N ALA A 145 -11.88 -5.78 3.99
CA ALA A 145 -12.43 -7.09 4.36
C ALA A 145 -12.28 -8.17 3.28
N ASN A 146 -12.36 -7.78 2.00
CA ASN A 146 -12.22 -8.64 0.83
C ASN A 146 -10.77 -9.06 0.50
N GLU A 147 -9.77 -8.37 1.06
CA GLU A 147 -8.34 -8.65 0.84
C GLU A 147 -7.70 -9.36 2.06
N ILE A 148 -8.42 -9.45 3.19
CA ILE A 148 -7.98 -10.19 4.36
C ILE A 148 -8.21 -11.69 4.17
N ARG A 149 -7.12 -12.47 4.26
CA ARG A 149 -7.14 -13.93 4.08
C ARG A 149 -7.53 -14.67 5.35
N ASP A 150 -6.85 -14.32 6.44
CA ASP A 150 -6.90 -15.01 7.72
C ASP A 150 -6.55 -14.02 8.84
N ARG A 151 -6.73 -14.45 10.10
CA ARG A 151 -6.52 -13.58 11.27
C ARG A 151 -5.05 -13.16 11.45
N LYS A 152 -4.09 -13.97 11.01
CA LYS A 152 -2.66 -13.62 11.05
C LYS A 152 -2.36 -12.51 10.05
N HIS A 153 -2.89 -12.62 8.83
CA HIS A 153 -2.78 -11.55 7.84
C HIS A 153 -3.40 -10.25 8.37
N MET A 154 -4.56 -10.33 9.02
CA MET A 154 -5.18 -9.17 9.64
C MET A 154 -4.37 -8.57 10.78
N GLU A 155 -3.76 -9.39 11.64
CA GLU A 155 -2.89 -8.90 12.71
C GLU A 155 -1.71 -8.11 12.14
N ASP A 156 -1.03 -8.64 11.13
CA ASP A 156 0.07 -7.96 10.47
C ASP A 156 -0.41 -6.65 9.80
N THR A 157 -1.53 -6.66 9.07
CA THR A 157 -2.09 -5.44 8.46
C THR A 157 -2.50 -4.40 9.50
N LEU A 158 -3.24 -4.80 10.55
CA LEU A 158 -3.67 -3.87 11.59
C LEU A 158 -2.46 -3.29 12.34
N ALA A 159 -1.45 -4.10 12.67
CA ALA A 159 -0.25 -3.62 13.31
C ALA A 159 0.51 -2.61 12.43
N HIS A 160 0.57 -2.85 11.11
CA HIS A 160 1.16 -1.90 10.15
C HIS A 160 0.46 -0.54 10.21
N GLU A 161 -0.87 -0.52 10.11
CA GLU A 161 -1.64 0.72 10.17
C GLU A 161 -1.60 1.39 11.56
N MET A 162 -1.46 0.62 12.64
CA MET A 162 -1.30 1.16 13.99
C MET A 162 0.07 1.82 14.20
N VAL A 163 1.13 1.31 13.57
CA VAL A 163 2.44 1.99 13.56
C VAL A 163 2.32 3.32 12.82
N HIS A 164 1.62 3.37 11.69
CA HIS A 164 1.33 4.64 11.02
C HIS A 164 0.58 5.63 11.91
N ALA A 165 -0.44 5.18 12.64
CA ALA A 165 -1.17 6.02 13.59
C ALA A 165 -0.26 6.54 14.72
N TRP A 166 0.57 5.67 15.30
CA TRP A 166 1.53 6.07 16.34
C TRP A 166 2.54 7.09 15.82
N ASP A 167 3.11 6.86 14.63
CA ASP A 167 4.06 7.75 13.99
C ASP A 167 3.45 9.13 13.72
N HIS A 168 2.21 9.15 13.26
CA HIS A 168 1.46 10.39 13.03
C HIS A 168 1.37 11.24 14.31
N LEU A 169 0.97 10.60 15.42
CA LEU A 169 0.83 11.27 16.72
C LEU A 169 2.19 11.72 17.28
N ARG A 170 3.24 10.91 17.07
CA ARG A 170 4.57 11.19 17.63
C ARG A 170 5.32 12.29 16.89
N TRP A 171 5.26 12.31 15.55
CA TRP A 171 6.13 13.16 14.71
C TRP A 171 5.41 14.05 13.71
N LYS A 172 4.07 14.11 13.71
CA LYS A 172 3.29 14.93 12.76
C LYS A 172 3.72 14.67 11.30
N VAL A 173 3.69 13.39 10.92
CA VAL A 173 4.15 12.87 9.61
C VAL A 173 3.48 13.61 8.45
N ASP A 174 4.28 13.95 7.44
CA ASP A 174 3.79 14.45 6.15
C ASP A 174 3.46 13.27 5.23
N TRP A 175 2.19 12.87 5.24
CA TRP A 175 1.71 11.72 4.48
C TRP A 175 1.69 11.97 2.98
N MET A 176 1.30 13.16 2.53
CA MET A 176 1.19 13.43 1.09
C MET A 176 2.57 13.62 0.43
N GLY A 177 3.61 13.83 1.24
CA GLY A 177 4.94 14.21 0.77
C GLY A 177 4.93 15.61 0.16
N ASP A 178 4.01 16.46 0.59
CA ASP A 178 3.89 17.84 0.10
C ASP A 178 5.11 18.69 0.51
N LYS A 179 5.78 18.29 1.59
CA LYS A 179 7.01 18.89 2.10
C LYS A 179 8.19 17.94 1.91
N ASP A 180 8.06 16.66 2.34
CA ASP A 180 9.17 15.70 2.26
C ASP A 180 8.71 14.22 2.22
N LEU A 181 9.03 13.52 1.12
CA LEU A 181 8.81 12.08 0.98
C LEU A 181 9.59 11.25 2.01
N LYS A 182 10.60 11.81 2.67
CA LYS A 182 11.39 11.10 3.70
C LYS A 182 10.56 10.71 4.91
N HIS A 183 9.62 11.55 5.35
CA HIS A 183 8.74 11.21 6.47
C HIS A 183 7.86 10.01 6.12
N ALA A 184 7.28 10.03 4.92
CA ALA A 184 6.53 8.92 4.37
C ALA A 184 7.39 7.65 4.26
N ALA A 185 8.58 7.73 3.67
CA ALA A 185 9.48 6.58 3.57
C ALA A 185 9.86 6.00 4.94
N CYS A 186 10.11 6.87 5.93
CA CYS A 186 10.49 6.45 7.28
C CYS A 186 9.37 5.67 7.99
N THR A 187 8.13 6.16 7.91
CA THR A 187 6.99 5.46 8.53
C THR A 187 6.69 4.13 7.82
N GLU A 188 6.88 4.04 6.50
CA GLU A 188 6.73 2.78 5.75
C GLU A 188 7.79 1.73 6.11
N ILE A 189 9.04 2.16 6.31
CA ILE A 189 10.11 1.28 6.80
C ILE A 189 9.73 0.72 8.17
N ARG A 190 9.29 1.59 9.09
CA ARG A 190 8.97 1.18 10.46
C ARG A 190 7.70 0.33 10.54
N ALA A 191 6.65 0.67 9.79
CA ALA A 191 5.44 -0.14 9.71
C ALA A 191 5.73 -1.53 9.11
N SER A 192 6.54 -1.61 8.06
CA SER A 192 6.95 -2.89 7.46
C SER A 192 7.83 -3.73 8.38
N MET A 193 8.69 -3.08 9.17
CA MET A 193 9.59 -3.73 10.11
C MET A 193 8.85 -4.25 11.35
N LEU A 194 7.97 -3.44 11.93
CA LEU A 194 7.39 -3.69 13.27
C LEU A 194 6.07 -4.47 13.24
N SER A 195 5.39 -4.52 12.09
CA SER A 195 4.10 -5.21 11.95
C SER A 195 4.19 -6.74 11.89
N GLY A 196 5.34 -7.29 11.49
CA GLY A 196 5.51 -8.72 11.22
C GLY A 196 5.12 -9.13 9.79
N GLU A 197 4.75 -8.21 8.91
CA GLU A 197 4.36 -8.57 7.55
C GLU A 197 5.52 -9.09 6.67
N CYS A 198 6.76 -8.82 7.08
CA CYS A 198 8.01 -9.25 6.46
C CYS A 198 8.65 -10.47 7.14
N ARG A 199 7.91 -11.24 7.95
CA ARG A 199 8.39 -12.49 8.56
C ARG A 199 8.93 -13.47 7.52
N TRP A 200 10.09 -14.05 7.81
CA TRP A 200 10.77 -15.04 6.97
C TRP A 200 9.89 -16.24 6.60
N THR A 201 9.08 -16.75 7.54
CA THR A 201 8.16 -17.89 7.25
C THR A 201 7.14 -17.57 6.14
N ARG A 202 6.76 -16.30 5.97
CA ARG A 202 5.90 -15.85 4.86
C ARG A 202 6.69 -15.75 3.56
N GLU A 203 7.97 -15.36 3.60
CA GLU A 203 8.80 -15.27 2.40
C GLU A 203 9.29 -16.62 1.89
N THR A 204 9.64 -17.55 2.78
CA THR A 204 10.12 -18.90 2.40
C THR A 204 8.97 -19.83 2.00
N PHE A 205 7.88 -19.89 2.78
CA PHE A 205 6.79 -20.84 2.50
C PHE A 205 5.66 -20.28 1.61
N THR A 206 5.50 -18.95 1.52
CA THR A 206 4.45 -18.33 0.68
C THR A 206 4.99 -17.59 -0.53
N ARG A 207 6.27 -17.17 -0.56
CA ARG A 207 6.85 -16.37 -1.65
C ARG A 207 8.11 -16.97 -2.31
N GLY A 208 8.58 -18.14 -1.86
CA GLY A 208 9.64 -18.91 -2.52
C GLY A 208 11.04 -18.28 -2.49
N GLN A 209 11.37 -17.47 -1.47
CA GLN A 209 12.69 -16.84 -1.33
C GLN A 209 13.56 -17.61 -0.33
N TRP A 210 14.74 -18.08 -0.79
CA TRP A 210 15.57 -19.10 -0.12
C TRP A 210 16.89 -18.58 0.49
N ASN A 211 17.23 -17.31 0.34
CA ASN A 211 18.46 -16.76 0.92
C ASN A 211 18.30 -16.57 2.43
N LEU A 212 19.27 -17.01 3.25
CA LEU A 212 19.13 -17.06 4.71
C LEU A 212 19.54 -15.74 5.42
N THR A 213 20.27 -14.84 4.73
CA THR A 213 20.71 -13.56 5.28
C THR A 213 20.02 -12.40 4.55
N GLN A 214 19.60 -11.37 5.30
CA GLN A 214 19.00 -10.11 4.82
C GLN A 214 17.59 -10.15 4.19
N GLN A 215 16.87 -11.29 4.13
CA GLN A 215 15.50 -11.32 3.55
C GLN A 215 14.53 -10.33 4.19
N PHE A 216 14.57 -10.23 5.53
CA PHE A 216 13.76 -9.25 6.26
C PHE A 216 14.03 -7.81 5.79
N GLN A 217 15.29 -7.42 5.66
CA GLN A 217 15.66 -6.09 5.18
C GLN A 217 15.23 -5.87 3.73
N HIS A 218 15.41 -6.87 2.86
CA HIS A 218 14.96 -6.80 1.47
C HIS A 218 13.44 -6.66 1.37
N CYS A 219 12.69 -7.39 2.20
CA CYS A 219 11.25 -7.27 2.29
C CYS A 219 10.84 -5.85 2.70
N VAL A 220 11.42 -5.34 3.79
CA VAL A 220 11.11 -4.01 4.32
C VAL A 220 11.46 -2.93 3.30
N ARG A 221 12.62 -3.01 2.63
CA ARG A 221 12.99 -2.09 1.52
C ARG A 221 11.98 -2.12 0.40
N ARG A 222 11.69 -3.32 -0.12
CA ARG A 222 10.77 -3.49 -1.25
C ARG A 222 9.39 -2.93 -0.94
N ARG A 223 8.87 -3.20 0.26
CA ARG A 223 7.56 -2.70 0.69
C ARG A 223 7.55 -1.18 0.84
N ALA A 224 8.57 -0.61 1.48
CA ALA A 224 8.68 0.83 1.63
C ALA A 224 8.77 1.55 0.27
N ILE A 225 9.56 1.02 -0.66
CA ILE A 225 9.67 1.56 -2.03
C ILE A 225 8.31 1.50 -2.74
N GLN A 226 7.63 0.35 -2.69
CA GLN A 226 6.30 0.19 -3.30
C GLN A 226 5.27 1.16 -2.73
N SER A 227 5.27 1.38 -1.41
CA SER A 227 4.34 2.33 -0.80
C SER A 227 4.66 3.77 -1.13
N VAL A 228 5.95 4.16 -1.16
CA VAL A 228 6.38 5.50 -1.58
C VAL A 228 6.04 5.77 -3.04
N MET A 229 6.24 4.80 -3.93
CA MET A 229 5.87 4.89 -5.35
C MET A 229 4.37 5.13 -5.56
N ALA A 230 3.52 4.62 -4.67
CA ALA A 230 2.08 4.80 -4.76
C ALA A 230 1.62 6.23 -4.41
N ARG A 231 2.53 7.10 -3.96
CA ARG A 231 2.22 8.47 -3.54
C ARG A 231 2.23 9.44 -4.72
N PRO A 232 1.29 10.42 -4.78
CA PRO A 232 1.17 11.33 -5.92
C PRO A 232 2.42 12.17 -6.22
N ARG A 233 3.26 12.42 -5.21
CA ARG A 233 4.47 13.25 -5.32
C ARG A 233 5.72 12.46 -5.72
N CYS A 234 5.65 11.13 -5.75
CA CYS A 234 6.74 10.28 -6.21
C CYS A 234 6.69 10.17 -7.73
N LYS A 235 7.79 10.48 -8.41
CA LYS A 235 7.88 10.47 -9.87
C LYS A 235 8.03 9.06 -10.42
N ASP A 236 8.96 8.31 -9.83
CA ASP A 236 9.38 7.00 -10.31
C ASP A 236 10.00 6.15 -9.18
N GLU A 237 10.33 4.91 -9.52
CA GLU A 237 10.97 3.96 -8.62
C GLU A 237 12.38 4.39 -8.20
N GLU A 238 13.11 5.12 -9.05
CA GLU A 238 14.45 5.61 -8.72
C GLU A 238 14.39 6.63 -7.57
N GLN A 239 13.46 7.58 -7.65
CA GLN A 239 13.21 8.54 -6.58
C GLN A 239 12.78 7.83 -5.29
N ALA A 240 11.83 6.89 -5.37
CA ALA A 240 11.38 6.13 -4.20
C ALA A 240 12.54 5.38 -3.53
N THR A 241 13.35 4.68 -4.32
CA THR A 241 14.53 3.95 -3.86
C THR A 241 15.54 4.88 -3.19
N LYS A 242 15.82 6.03 -3.81
CA LYS A 242 16.74 7.03 -3.27
C LYS A 242 16.25 7.58 -1.93
N VAL A 243 14.97 7.94 -1.81
CA VAL A 243 14.39 8.47 -0.57
C VAL A 243 14.40 7.43 0.55
N VAL A 244 14.01 6.18 0.25
CA VAL A 244 14.07 5.07 1.22
C VAL A 244 15.50 4.84 1.71
N ASN A 245 16.48 4.82 0.80
CA ASN A 245 17.89 4.65 1.17
C ASN A 245 18.44 5.79 2.03
N GLN A 246 17.98 7.03 1.81
CA GLN A 246 18.43 8.19 2.59
C GLN A 246 18.03 8.12 4.07
N VAL A 247 16.89 7.52 4.38
CA VAL A 247 16.37 7.43 5.75
C VAL A 247 16.58 6.05 6.38
N TRP A 248 17.10 5.08 5.61
CA TRP A 248 17.16 3.66 5.97
C TRP A 248 17.77 3.42 7.36
N GLU A 249 19.01 3.85 7.59
CA GLU A 249 19.73 3.59 8.84
C GLU A 249 18.99 4.14 10.07
N SER A 250 18.46 5.36 9.97
CA SER A 250 17.74 5.99 11.09
C SER A 250 16.39 5.34 11.37
N CYS A 251 15.64 4.98 10.33
CA CYS A 251 14.27 4.49 10.49
C CYS A 251 14.22 2.99 10.76
N PHE A 252 15.13 2.22 10.16
CA PHE A 252 15.22 0.77 10.38
C PHE A 252 15.83 0.42 11.75
N SER A 253 16.59 1.32 12.37
CA SER A 253 17.10 1.11 13.74
C SER A 253 16.11 1.55 14.84
N ASP A 254 15.08 2.31 14.49
CA ASP A 254 14.11 2.83 15.45
C ASP A 254 12.94 1.86 15.66
N THR A 255 13.03 1.09 16.75
CA THR A 255 12.08 0.04 17.12
C THR A 255 10.85 0.55 17.87
N ARG A 256 10.80 1.84 18.22
CA ARG A 256 9.69 2.40 19.02
C ARG A 256 8.34 2.18 18.33
N PRO A 257 7.26 1.94 19.09
CA PRO A 257 7.22 1.93 20.55
C PRO A 257 7.67 0.62 21.20
N PHE A 258 8.11 -0.38 20.42
CA PHE A 258 8.68 -1.61 20.96
C PHE A 258 10.11 -1.40 21.42
N ASP A 259 10.58 -2.23 22.34
CA ASP A 259 11.99 -2.23 22.76
C ASP A 259 12.87 -2.89 21.70
N GLU A 260 12.36 -3.94 21.04
CA GLU A 260 13.06 -4.69 20.00
C GLU A 260 12.11 -5.17 18.90
N VAL A 261 12.68 -5.62 17.78
CA VAL A 261 11.92 -6.30 16.72
C VAL A 261 11.63 -7.73 17.19
N TYR A 262 10.38 -7.97 17.60
CA TYR A 262 9.98 -9.15 18.38
C TYR A 262 9.39 -10.31 17.54
N ARG A 263 9.49 -10.29 16.19
CA ARG A 263 8.72 -11.20 15.30
C ARG A 263 9.38 -11.72 14.03
#